data_AF-A0A973PDQ6-F1
#
_entry.id   AF-A0A973PDQ6-F1
#
_cell.length_a   1.000
_cell.length_b   1.000
_cell.length_c   1.000
_cell.angle_alpha   90.00
_cell.angle_beta   90.00
_cell.angle_gamma   90.00
#
_symmetry.space_group_name_H-M   'P 1'
#
loop_
_entity.id
_entity.type
_entity.pdbx_description
1 polymer ?
#
loop_
_entity_poly.entity_id
_entity_poly.type
_entity_poly.pdbx_seq_one_letter_code
_entity_poly.pdbx_strand_id
1 'polypeptide(L)'
;MHWSAHVTVAGVATAALLSSPLPAAAAEPDGGDVHRVTLITGDVVTVRQAGPGRHAVEVKPGAGRERMAFSTTEENGELRVLPSDIVPFLAAKRLDPALFSVTRLIAQGYDDARTDKLPLLFLYDGAAPKSAAGPELESVNGRVVAADKRTVGQLWKSLGEQRATLSQGVTRIWLDAKVKATLDHSVPQVGAPEAWQAGYDGKGVKVAVL
;
A
#
# COMPACT_ATOMS: atom_id res chain seq x y z
N MET A 1 -49.59 49.40 51.36
CA MET A 1 -50.00 50.66 50.69
C MET A 1 -48.76 51.17 50.00
N HIS A 2 -48.69 50.97 48.67
CA HIS A 2 -48.62 52.05 47.67
C HIS A 2 -47.30 52.84 47.80
N TRP A 3 -46.41 52.98 46.81
CA TRP A 3 -46.64 53.24 45.39
C TRP A 3 -45.28 53.30 44.66
N SER A 4 -45.36 53.15 43.35
CA SER A 4 -44.41 53.06 42.24
C SER A 4 -43.35 54.17 42.05
N ALA A 5 -42.19 53.73 41.51
CA ALA A 5 -41.42 54.17 40.33
C ALA A 5 -41.15 55.66 40.00
N HIS A 6 -39.89 55.99 39.65
CA HIS A 6 -39.49 56.76 38.46
C HIS A 6 -38.02 56.47 38.03
N VAL A 7 -37.76 56.68 36.74
CA VAL A 7 -36.66 56.27 35.84
C VAL A 7 -35.55 57.37 35.83
N THR A 8 -34.25 57.22 35.51
CA THR A 8 -33.64 57.18 34.15
C THR A 8 -32.07 57.27 34.21
N VAL A 9 -31.38 56.35 33.50
CA VAL A 9 -30.10 56.38 32.71
C VAL A 9 -28.76 56.91 33.27
N ALA A 10 -27.73 56.04 33.20
CA ALA A 10 -26.42 56.28 32.53
C ALA A 10 -25.61 54.96 32.46
N GLY A 11 -25.20 54.55 31.26
CA GLY A 11 -24.48 53.30 31.02
C GLY A 11 -22.96 53.43 31.04
N VAL A 12 -22.26 52.29 31.14
CA VAL A 12 -21.08 51.90 30.32
C VAL A 12 -21.01 50.37 30.38
N ALA A 13 -21.00 49.71 29.22
CA ALA A 13 -20.77 48.27 29.11
C ALA A 13 -19.27 48.01 28.88
N THR A 14 -18.61 47.35 29.83
CA THR A 14 -17.28 46.75 29.63
C THR A 14 -17.45 45.25 29.47
N ALA A 15 -17.33 44.78 28.22
CA ALA A 15 -17.29 43.36 27.90
C ALA A 15 -15.94 42.76 28.33
N ALA A 16 -15.96 41.87 29.33
CA ALA A 16 -14.81 41.06 29.68
C ALA A 16 -14.67 39.90 28.68
N LEU A 17 -13.61 39.91 27.88
CA LEU A 17 -13.25 38.81 26.99
C LEU A 17 -12.73 37.64 27.83
N LEU A 18 -13.49 36.55 27.87
CA LEU A 18 -13.06 35.25 28.37
C LEU A 18 -12.15 34.60 27.33
N SER A 19 -10.84 34.70 27.53
CA SER A 19 -9.85 33.93 26.76
C SER A 19 -9.96 32.45 27.12
N SER A 20 -10.59 31.65 26.24
CA SER A 20 -10.49 30.19 26.31
C SER A 20 -9.07 29.77 25.92
N PRO A 21 -8.39 28.88 26.67
CA PRO A 21 -7.14 28.32 26.21
C PRO A 21 -7.40 27.47 24.96
N LEU A 22 -6.77 27.82 23.83
CA LEU A 22 -6.73 26.99 22.64
C LEU A 22 -6.19 25.60 23.03
N PRO A 23 -6.74 24.51 22.48
CA PRO A 23 -6.10 23.20 22.62
C PRO A 23 -4.69 23.30 22.08
N ALA A 24 -3.72 22.98 22.92
CA ALA A 24 -2.31 22.89 22.55
C ALA A 24 -2.21 22.02 21.29
N ALA A 25 -1.71 22.63 20.20
CA ALA A 25 -1.31 21.89 19.02
C ALA A 25 -0.38 20.78 19.50
N ALA A 26 -0.78 19.53 19.26
CA ALA A 26 0.06 18.37 19.52
C ALA A 26 1.40 18.63 18.86
N ALA A 27 2.47 18.72 19.65
CA ALA A 27 3.82 18.81 19.13
C ALA A 27 4.03 17.62 18.19
N GLU A 28 4.26 17.89 16.91
CA GLU A 28 4.68 16.85 15.98
C GLU A 28 5.99 16.27 16.52
N PRO A 29 6.08 14.95 16.77
CA PRO A 29 7.36 14.37 17.14
C PRO A 29 8.35 14.59 15.98
N ASP A 30 9.46 15.23 16.30
CA ASP A 30 10.59 15.47 15.41
C ASP A 30 11.03 14.17 14.70
N GLY A 31 11.17 14.24 13.38
CA GLY A 31 12.21 13.53 12.63
C GLY A 31 12.13 12.00 12.48
N GLY A 32 10.96 11.38 12.56
CA GLY A 32 10.79 9.98 12.14
C GLY A 32 10.73 9.84 10.62
N ASP A 33 11.31 8.78 10.05
CA ASP A 33 11.15 8.46 8.62
C ASP A 33 9.66 8.33 8.29
N VAL A 34 9.18 9.21 7.40
CA VAL A 34 7.78 9.22 6.94
C VAL A 34 7.69 8.55 5.58
N HIS A 35 6.92 7.47 5.51
CA HIS A 35 6.65 6.78 4.26
C HIS A 35 5.19 6.96 3.87
N ARG A 36 4.96 7.29 2.60
CA ARG A 36 3.63 7.33 2.01
C ARG A 36 3.51 6.22 0.98
N VAL A 37 2.45 5.42 1.07
CA VAL A 37 2.22 4.29 0.19
C VAL A 37 0.80 4.36 -0.35
N THR A 38 0.67 4.47 -1.67
CA THR A 38 -0.61 4.30 -2.36
C THR A 38 -0.91 2.82 -2.60
N LEU A 39 -2.04 2.34 -2.09
CA LEU A 39 -2.52 0.97 -2.26
C LEU A 39 -3.23 0.78 -3.61
N ILE A 40 -3.46 -0.47 -4.02
CA ILE A 40 -4.17 -0.80 -5.27
C ILE A 40 -5.58 -0.17 -5.33
N THR A 41 -6.25 -0.01 -4.19
CA THR A 41 -7.56 0.64 -4.09
C THR A 41 -7.52 2.16 -4.31
N GLY A 42 -6.33 2.75 -4.40
CA GLY A 42 -6.10 4.19 -4.45
C GLY A 42 -6.14 4.88 -3.09
N ASP A 43 -6.30 4.12 -2.00
CA ASP A 43 -6.17 4.62 -0.64
C ASP A 43 -4.69 4.88 -0.33
N VAL A 44 -4.39 5.96 0.39
CA VAL A 44 -3.01 6.39 0.68
C VAL A 44 -2.73 6.22 2.17
N VAL A 45 -1.74 5.40 2.49
CA VAL A 45 -1.30 5.16 3.86
C VAL A 45 -0.04 5.96 4.13
N THR A 46 -0.08 6.80 5.17
CA THR A 46 1.10 7.49 5.70
C THR A 46 1.54 6.78 6.98
N VAL A 47 2.78 6.33 7.00
CA VAL A 47 3.40 5.63 8.12
C VAL A 47 4.48 6.52 8.68
N ARG A 48 4.45 6.74 10.00
CA ARG A 48 5.50 7.42 10.76
C ARG A 48 6.00 6.49 11.85
N GLN A 49 7.29 6.52 12.15
CA GLN A 49 7.83 5.79 13.29
C GLN A 49 7.37 6.46 14.60
N ALA A 50 6.77 5.69 15.51
CA ALA A 50 6.29 6.16 16.82
C ALA A 50 7.11 5.57 17.99
N GLY A 51 8.14 4.78 17.68
CA GLY A 51 9.06 4.16 18.63
C GLY A 51 9.72 2.90 18.04
N PRO A 52 10.53 2.17 18.84
CA PRO A 52 11.12 0.91 18.40
C PRO A 52 10.02 -0.10 18.05
N GLY A 53 9.95 -0.50 16.77
CA GLY A 53 8.98 -1.48 16.28
C GLY A 53 7.50 -1.07 16.36
N ARG A 54 7.19 0.23 16.49
CA ARG A 54 5.81 0.74 16.49
C ARG A 54 5.63 1.82 15.44
N HIS A 55 4.53 1.73 14.71
CA HIS A 55 4.21 2.63 13.62
C HIS A 55 2.92 3.42 13.93
N ALA A 56 2.98 4.74 13.80
CA ALA A 56 1.78 5.57 13.69
C ALA A 56 1.30 5.53 12.24
N VAL A 57 0.02 5.21 12.04
CA VAL A 57 -0.57 5.00 10.72
C VAL A 57 -1.75 5.93 10.52
N GLU A 58 -1.68 6.71 9.46
CA GLU A 58 -2.78 7.55 8.99
C GLU A 58 -3.21 7.06 7.62
N VAL A 59 -4.52 6.85 7.43
CA VAL A 59 -5.08 6.41 6.15
C VAL A 59 -5.92 7.52 5.57
N LYS A 60 -5.56 7.96 4.37
CA LYS A 60 -6.36 8.86 3.54
C LYS A 60 -7.13 8.02 2.53
N PRO A 61 -8.48 7.95 2.62
CA PRO A 61 -9.26 7.21 1.65
C PRO A 61 -9.10 7.78 0.23
N GLY A 62 -9.12 6.91 -0.77
CA GLY A 62 -9.17 7.27 -2.17
C GLY A 62 -10.50 7.93 -2.54
N ALA A 63 -10.54 8.59 -3.69
CA ALA A 63 -11.73 9.29 -4.16
C ALA A 63 -12.97 8.38 -4.22
N GLY A 64 -14.09 8.79 -3.64
CA GLY A 64 -15.34 8.03 -3.58
C GLY A 64 -15.33 6.90 -2.54
N ARG A 65 -14.36 6.87 -1.64
CA ARG A 65 -14.19 5.88 -0.56
C ARG A 65 -14.15 6.55 0.82
N GLU A 66 -14.69 7.77 0.95
CA GLU A 66 -14.56 8.61 2.15
C GLU A 66 -15.23 7.99 3.40
N ARG A 67 -16.22 7.10 3.20
CA ARG A 67 -16.89 6.35 4.28
C ARG A 67 -16.32 4.95 4.49
N MET A 68 -15.17 4.64 3.89
CA MET A 68 -14.61 3.30 3.96
C MET A 68 -13.97 3.04 5.33
N ALA A 69 -14.26 1.87 5.90
CA ALA A 69 -13.62 1.39 7.11
C ALA A 69 -12.34 0.63 6.77
N PHE A 70 -11.30 0.85 7.58
CA PHE A 70 -10.00 0.25 7.43
C PHE A 70 -9.66 -0.53 8.70
N SER A 71 -9.11 -1.74 8.52
CA SER A 71 -8.51 -2.51 9.58
C SER A 71 -6.99 -2.42 9.45
N THR A 72 -6.34 -1.92 10.49
CA THR A 72 -4.88 -1.88 10.59
C THR A 72 -4.43 -2.98 11.52
N THR A 73 -3.51 -3.82 11.07
CA THR A 73 -2.95 -4.90 11.88
C THR A 73 -1.44 -4.85 11.77
N GLU A 74 -0.76 -4.95 12.91
CA GLU A 74 0.68 -5.06 12.98
C GLU A 74 1.01 -6.35 13.73
N GLU A 75 1.59 -7.32 13.03
CA GLU A 75 1.92 -8.62 13.58
C GLU A 75 3.33 -9.00 13.14
N ASN A 76 4.20 -9.38 14.09
CA ASN A 76 5.60 -9.77 13.81
C ASN A 76 6.38 -8.74 12.97
N GLY A 77 6.12 -7.45 13.16
CA GLY A 77 6.74 -6.34 12.41
C GLY A 77 6.16 -6.11 11.01
N GLU A 78 5.15 -6.88 10.61
CA GLU A 78 4.43 -6.68 9.36
C GLU A 78 3.19 -5.82 9.60
N LEU A 79 3.21 -4.59 9.06
CA LEU A 79 2.07 -3.69 9.05
C LEU A 79 1.20 -3.91 7.82
N ARG A 80 -0.09 -4.16 8.03
CA ARG A 80 -1.11 -4.28 6.98
C ARG A 80 -2.25 -3.31 7.21
N VAL A 81 -2.75 -2.73 6.12
CA VAL A 81 -3.93 -1.87 6.12
C VAL A 81 -4.92 -2.44 5.11
N LEU A 82 -6.04 -2.95 5.62
CA LEU A 82 -7.07 -3.63 4.85
C LEU A 82 -8.35 -2.78 4.80
N PRO A 83 -8.72 -2.26 3.63
CA PRO A 83 -10.06 -1.77 3.39
C PRO A 83 -11.11 -2.88 3.61
N SER A 84 -12.27 -2.55 4.17
CA SER A 84 -13.28 -3.58 4.50
C SER A 84 -13.86 -4.27 3.26
N ASP A 85 -13.91 -3.57 2.12
CA ASP A 85 -14.44 -4.09 0.86
C ASP A 85 -13.50 -5.06 0.13
N ILE A 86 -12.21 -5.11 0.49
CA ILE A 86 -11.27 -6.06 -0.12
C ILE A 86 -11.22 -7.40 0.59
N VAL A 87 -11.77 -7.51 1.81
CA VAL A 87 -11.77 -8.75 2.60
C VAL A 87 -12.38 -9.93 1.83
N PRO A 88 -13.53 -9.78 1.13
CA PRO A 88 -14.09 -10.84 0.31
C PRO A 88 -13.16 -11.29 -0.83
N PHE A 89 -12.40 -10.39 -1.45
CA PHE A 89 -11.45 -10.71 -2.53
C PHE A 89 -10.24 -11.50 -2.01
N LEU A 90 -9.76 -11.17 -0.82
CA LEU A 90 -8.70 -11.94 -0.15
C LEU A 90 -9.19 -13.34 0.23
N ALA A 91 -10.40 -13.45 0.79
CA ALA A 91 -11.01 -14.74 1.16
C ALA A 91 -11.20 -15.64 -0.07
N ALA A 92 -11.63 -15.05 -1.20
CA ALA A 92 -11.76 -15.74 -2.48
C ALA A 92 -10.42 -15.99 -3.20
N LYS A 93 -9.27 -15.63 -2.59
CA LYS A 93 -7.92 -15.71 -3.19
C LYS A 93 -7.81 -15.02 -4.54
N ARG A 94 -8.60 -13.97 -4.78
CA ARG A 94 -8.60 -13.14 -6.00
C ARG A 94 -7.56 -12.02 -5.92
N LEU A 95 -7.14 -11.68 -4.71
CA LEU A 95 -6.17 -10.63 -4.48
C LEU A 95 -5.06 -11.13 -3.57
N ASP A 96 -3.82 -10.78 -3.88
CA ASP A 96 -2.67 -11.10 -3.05
C ASP A 96 -2.64 -10.20 -1.79
N PRO A 97 -2.60 -10.77 -0.57
CA PRO A 97 -2.46 -9.99 0.66
C PRO A 97 -1.22 -9.08 0.69
N ALA A 98 -0.16 -9.39 -0.07
CA ALA A 98 1.04 -8.55 -0.14
C ALA A 98 0.77 -7.15 -0.71
N LEU A 99 -0.30 -6.97 -1.49
CA LEU A 99 -0.74 -5.66 -2.01
C LEU A 99 -1.20 -4.69 -0.91
N PHE A 100 -1.41 -5.19 0.30
CA PHE A 100 -1.84 -4.43 1.47
C PHE A 100 -0.84 -4.46 2.62
N SER A 101 0.33 -5.06 2.40
CA SER A 101 1.43 -5.06 3.35
C SER A 101 2.27 -3.81 3.16
N VAL A 102 2.04 -2.82 4.02
CA VAL A 102 2.69 -1.52 3.94
C VAL A 102 4.19 -1.65 4.22
N THR A 103 4.58 -2.46 5.19
CA THR A 103 6.00 -2.75 5.46
C THR A 103 6.68 -3.38 4.25
N ARG A 104 6.06 -4.37 3.58
CA ARG A 104 6.67 -5.01 2.41
C ARG A 104 6.74 -4.09 1.20
N LEU A 105 5.71 -3.27 0.97
CA LEU A 105 5.71 -2.29 -0.10
C LEU A 105 6.85 -1.28 0.12
N ILE A 106 7.03 -0.76 1.34
CA ILE A 106 8.16 0.11 1.69
C ILE A 106 9.49 -0.62 1.51
N ALA A 107 9.64 -1.85 2.00
CA ALA A 107 10.88 -2.62 1.88
C ALA A 107 11.27 -2.89 0.41
N GLN A 108 10.29 -3.04 -0.48
CA GLN A 108 10.51 -3.21 -1.91
C GLN A 108 10.71 -1.88 -2.68
N GLY A 109 10.59 -0.74 -2.00
CA GLY A 109 10.73 0.59 -2.60
C GLY A 109 9.50 1.03 -3.37
N TYR A 110 8.31 0.52 -3.01
CA TYR A 110 7.02 0.88 -3.58
C TYR A 110 6.28 1.94 -2.76
N ASP A 111 6.98 2.75 -1.97
CA ASP A 111 6.43 4.02 -1.46
C ASP A 111 6.45 5.10 -2.55
N ASP A 112 5.69 6.16 -2.31
CA ASP A 112 5.38 7.21 -3.28
C ASP A 112 6.53 8.19 -3.49
N ALA A 113 7.54 8.18 -2.61
CA ALA A 113 8.75 8.98 -2.81
C ALA A 113 9.73 8.32 -3.79
N ARG A 114 9.74 6.97 -3.85
CA ARG A 114 10.64 6.21 -4.72
C ARG A 114 10.04 5.82 -6.07
N THR A 115 8.73 5.65 -6.16
CA THR A 115 8.06 5.28 -7.42
C THR A 115 6.61 5.72 -7.47
N ASP A 116 6.17 6.15 -8.64
CA ASP A 116 4.78 6.42 -8.96
C ASP A 116 4.07 5.21 -9.60
N LYS A 117 4.77 4.08 -9.77
CA LYS A 117 4.23 2.83 -10.30
C LYS A 117 4.10 1.75 -9.24
N LEU A 118 3.00 1.02 -9.30
CA LEU A 118 2.77 -0.22 -8.56
C LEU A 118 2.76 -1.38 -9.57
N PRO A 119 3.75 -2.28 -9.56
CA PRO A 119 3.83 -3.37 -10.52
C PRO A 119 2.88 -4.50 -10.09
N LEU A 120 1.99 -4.88 -10.99
CA LEU A 120 0.94 -5.85 -10.76
C LEU A 120 1.05 -6.99 -11.79
N LEU A 121 0.70 -8.19 -11.36
CA LEU A 121 0.56 -9.35 -12.22
C LEU A 121 -0.90 -9.78 -12.24
N PHE A 122 -1.53 -9.69 -13.41
CA PHE A 122 -2.91 -10.12 -13.62
C PHE A 122 -2.91 -11.51 -14.21
N LEU A 123 -3.56 -12.46 -13.54
CA LEU A 123 -3.76 -13.82 -14.02
C LEU A 123 -5.17 -13.96 -14.60
N TYR A 124 -5.30 -14.77 -15.64
CA TYR A 124 -6.56 -15.00 -16.36
C TYR A 124 -6.93 -16.48 -16.36
N ASP A 125 -8.20 -16.78 -16.61
CA ASP A 125 -8.65 -18.14 -16.92
C ASP A 125 -8.46 -18.37 -18.43
N GLY A 126 -7.34 -18.96 -18.81
CA GLY A 126 -6.90 -19.05 -20.21
C GLY A 126 -6.10 -17.84 -20.69
N ALA A 127 -5.95 -17.69 -22.01
CA ALA A 127 -5.06 -16.69 -22.58
C ALA A 127 -5.44 -15.25 -22.19
N ALA A 128 -4.45 -14.45 -21.83
CA ALA A 128 -4.69 -13.05 -21.48
C ALA A 128 -5.20 -12.27 -22.70
N PRO A 129 -6.20 -11.39 -22.54
CA PRO A 129 -6.73 -10.63 -23.67
C PRO A 129 -5.61 -9.82 -24.33
N LYS A 130 -5.55 -9.89 -25.66
CA LYS A 130 -4.54 -9.17 -26.47
C LYS A 130 -4.63 -7.64 -26.34
N SER A 131 -5.78 -7.15 -25.89
CA SER A 131 -6.03 -5.73 -25.61
C SER A 131 -5.44 -5.25 -24.27
N ALA A 132 -5.03 -6.17 -23.38
CA ALA A 132 -4.40 -5.79 -22.13
C ALA A 132 -2.97 -5.30 -22.37
N ALA A 133 -2.66 -4.12 -21.85
CA ALA A 133 -1.34 -3.52 -21.98
C ALA A 133 -0.30 -4.28 -21.14
N GLY A 134 0.92 -4.40 -21.68
CA GLY A 134 2.09 -4.94 -20.98
C GLY A 134 2.52 -6.35 -21.42
N PRO A 135 3.72 -6.79 -20.99
CA PRO A 135 4.26 -8.10 -21.33
C PRO A 135 3.33 -9.25 -20.92
N GLU A 136 3.26 -10.27 -21.78
CA GLU A 136 2.56 -11.52 -21.49
C GLU A 136 3.51 -12.52 -20.84
N LEU A 137 3.00 -13.28 -19.87
CA LEU A 137 3.65 -14.42 -19.26
C LEU A 137 2.82 -15.67 -19.59
N GLU A 138 3.10 -16.27 -20.75
CA GLU A 138 2.31 -17.39 -21.29
C GLU A 138 2.24 -18.59 -20.31
N SER A 139 3.35 -18.89 -19.62
CA SER A 139 3.45 -20.02 -18.69
C SER A 139 2.47 -19.97 -17.51
N VAL A 140 2.00 -18.78 -17.16
CA VAL A 140 1.09 -18.55 -16.03
C VAL A 140 -0.20 -17.85 -16.46
N ASN A 141 -0.47 -17.73 -17.76
CA ASN A 141 -1.58 -16.96 -18.31
C ASN A 141 -1.66 -15.55 -17.69
N GLY A 142 -0.50 -14.88 -17.64
CA GLY A 142 -0.31 -13.63 -16.90
C GLY A 142 -0.07 -12.41 -17.79
N ARG A 143 -0.43 -11.22 -17.31
CA ARG A 143 -0.01 -9.92 -17.85
C ARG A 143 0.65 -9.07 -16.77
N VAL A 144 1.80 -8.49 -17.09
CA VAL A 144 2.47 -7.53 -16.23
C VAL A 144 1.92 -6.13 -16.49
N VAL A 145 1.45 -5.46 -15.44
CA VAL A 145 0.85 -4.12 -15.50
C VAL A 145 1.59 -3.21 -14.53
N ALA A 146 2.23 -2.17 -15.05
CA ALA A 146 2.80 -1.09 -14.23
C ALA A 146 1.72 -0.03 -13.96
N ALA A 147 0.92 -0.22 -12.92
CA ALA A 147 -0.19 0.67 -12.61
C ALA A 147 0.32 2.02 -12.07
N ASP A 148 -0.17 3.13 -12.63
CA ASP A 148 0.12 4.46 -12.10
C ASP A 148 -0.65 4.69 -10.81
N LYS A 149 0.05 4.99 -9.72
CA LYS A 149 -0.55 5.20 -8.39
C LYS A 149 -1.54 6.37 -8.37
N ARG A 150 -1.42 7.35 -9.26
CA ARG A 150 -2.38 8.47 -9.36
C ARG A 150 -3.74 8.01 -9.89
N THR A 151 -3.77 6.94 -10.67
CA THR A 151 -5.00 6.41 -11.31
C THR A 151 -5.34 4.99 -10.87
N VAL A 152 -4.55 4.36 -10.00
CA VAL A 152 -4.74 2.95 -9.59
C VAL A 152 -6.10 2.73 -8.92
N GLY A 153 -6.62 3.72 -8.20
CA GLY A 153 -7.99 3.64 -7.64
C GLY A 153 -9.08 3.60 -8.73
N GLN A 154 -8.86 4.23 -9.89
CA GLN A 154 -9.77 4.13 -11.04
C GLN A 154 -9.66 2.76 -11.71
N LEU A 155 -8.43 2.25 -11.85
CA LEU A 155 -8.17 0.89 -12.32
C LEU A 155 -8.89 -0.13 -11.41
N TRP A 156 -8.74 -0.02 -10.09
CA TRP A 156 -9.43 -0.88 -9.13
C TRP A 156 -10.95 -0.81 -9.28
N LYS A 157 -11.53 0.39 -9.44
CA LYS A 157 -12.98 0.54 -9.68
C LYS A 157 -13.45 -0.12 -10.98
N SER A 158 -12.61 -0.17 -12.00
CA SER A 158 -12.94 -0.84 -13.27
C SER A 158 -12.83 -2.37 -13.20
N LEU A 159 -11.98 -2.86 -12.30
CA LEU A 159 -11.69 -4.29 -12.13
C LEU A 159 -12.56 -4.96 -11.08
N GLY A 160 -12.81 -4.29 -9.95
CA GLY A 160 -13.58 -4.84 -8.85
C GLY A 160 -15.08 -4.78 -9.12
N GLU A 161 -15.74 -5.93 -9.08
CA GLU A 161 -17.19 -6.04 -9.20
C GLU A 161 -17.84 -6.38 -7.85
N GLN A 162 -19.17 -6.42 -7.84
CA GLN A 162 -19.94 -6.89 -6.69
C GLN A 162 -19.67 -8.38 -6.42
N ARG A 163 -19.68 -8.78 -5.15
CA ARG A 163 -19.50 -10.19 -4.70
C ARG A 163 -18.11 -10.79 -4.96
N ALA A 164 -17.05 -9.98 -4.86
CA ALA A 164 -15.66 -10.46 -4.93
C ALA A 164 -15.25 -11.06 -6.29
N THR A 165 -15.91 -10.66 -7.37
CA THR A 165 -15.49 -10.99 -8.74
C THR A 165 -14.61 -9.90 -9.30
N LEU A 166 -13.68 -10.31 -10.15
CA LEU A 166 -12.86 -9.40 -10.95
C LEU A 166 -13.41 -9.43 -12.38
N SER A 167 -13.54 -8.24 -12.98
CA SER A 167 -14.02 -8.07 -14.33
C SER A 167 -12.94 -8.45 -15.36
N GLN A 168 -13.29 -8.35 -16.64
CA GLN A 168 -12.35 -8.52 -17.77
C GLN A 168 -11.66 -9.89 -17.82
N GLY A 169 -12.26 -10.92 -17.21
CA GLY A 169 -11.72 -12.28 -17.16
C GLY A 169 -10.50 -12.45 -16.24
N VAL A 170 -10.16 -11.42 -15.45
CA VAL A 170 -9.07 -11.53 -14.47
C VAL A 170 -9.51 -12.49 -13.36
N THR A 171 -8.70 -13.49 -13.08
CA THR A 171 -8.96 -14.44 -12.00
C THR A 171 -8.21 -14.09 -10.73
N ARG A 172 -7.07 -13.43 -10.84
CA ARG A 172 -6.27 -13.05 -9.69
C ARG A 172 -5.32 -11.89 -9.98
N ILE A 173 -5.13 -11.02 -8.99
CA ILE A 173 -4.17 -9.93 -9.05
C ILE A 173 -3.11 -10.12 -7.96
N TRP A 174 -1.85 -10.15 -8.36
CA TRP A 174 -0.69 -10.26 -7.48
C TRP A 174 0.16 -8.99 -7.52
N LEU A 175 0.93 -8.77 -6.46
CA LEU A 175 2.07 -7.86 -6.53
C LEU A 175 3.16 -8.53 -7.36
N ASP A 176 3.66 -7.86 -8.40
CA ASP A 176 4.86 -8.29 -9.10
C ASP A 176 6.08 -7.87 -8.27
N ALA A 177 6.34 -8.68 -7.25
CA ALA A 177 7.30 -8.39 -6.19
C ALA A 177 8.74 -8.59 -6.67
N LYS A 178 9.66 -7.74 -6.19
CA LYS A 178 11.09 -7.92 -6.46
C LYS A 178 11.60 -9.16 -5.71
N VAL A 179 12.17 -10.11 -6.44
CA VAL A 179 12.85 -11.28 -5.88
C VAL A 179 14.36 -11.15 -6.02
N LYS A 180 15.11 -11.72 -5.07
CA LYS A 180 16.56 -11.84 -5.14
C LYS A 180 16.90 -13.33 -5.18
N ALA A 181 17.76 -13.73 -6.11
CA ALA A 181 18.27 -15.09 -6.15
C ALA A 181 19.22 -15.30 -4.96
N THR A 182 18.95 -16.33 -4.16
CA THR A 182 19.85 -16.81 -3.11
C THR A 182 20.60 -18.02 -3.67
N LEU A 183 21.90 -17.86 -3.96
CA LEU A 183 22.75 -18.97 -4.45
C LEU A 183 23.49 -19.69 -3.32
N ASP A 184 23.28 -19.23 -2.09
CA ASP A 184 24.06 -19.53 -0.89
C ASP A 184 24.03 -21.01 -0.51
N HIS A 185 22.98 -21.73 -0.91
CA HIS A 185 22.77 -23.13 -0.55
C HIS A 185 23.16 -24.12 -1.65
N SER A 186 22.89 -23.82 -2.92
CA SER A 186 23.07 -24.80 -4.00
C SER A 186 24.50 -24.88 -4.51
N VAL A 187 25.20 -23.74 -4.56
CA VAL A 187 26.56 -23.67 -5.11
C VAL A 187 27.56 -24.49 -4.28
N PRO A 188 27.59 -24.41 -2.93
CA PRO A 188 28.48 -25.27 -2.13
C PRO A 188 28.11 -26.76 -2.20
N GLN A 189 26.83 -27.11 -2.35
CA GLN A 189 26.38 -28.51 -2.36
C GLN A 189 26.85 -29.29 -3.60
N VAL A 190 27.02 -28.60 -4.73
CA VAL A 190 27.45 -29.22 -5.99
C VAL A 190 28.98 -29.15 -6.20
N GLY A 191 29.72 -28.68 -5.19
CA GLY A 191 31.19 -28.56 -5.25
C GLY A 191 31.70 -27.51 -6.24
N ALA A 192 30.85 -26.54 -6.60
CA ALA A 192 31.22 -25.49 -7.55
C ALA A 192 32.37 -24.59 -7.05
N PRO A 193 32.45 -24.20 -5.75
CA PRO A 193 33.58 -23.42 -5.24
C PRO A 193 34.94 -24.12 -5.41
N GLU A 194 35.02 -25.42 -5.12
CA GLU A 194 36.23 -26.22 -5.26
C GLU A 194 36.63 -26.39 -6.73
N ALA A 195 35.65 -26.59 -7.61
CA ALA A 195 35.88 -26.66 -9.06
C ALA A 195 36.41 -25.34 -9.62
N TRP A 196 35.86 -24.20 -9.19
CA TRP A 196 36.36 -22.87 -9.57
C TRP A 196 37.76 -22.59 -9.01
N GLN A 197 38.03 -22.94 -7.75
CA GLN A 197 39.38 -22.84 -7.15
C GLN A 197 40.41 -23.69 -7.90
N ALA A 198 39.99 -24.85 -8.42
CA ALA A 198 40.81 -25.71 -9.27
C ALA A 198 40.92 -25.21 -10.73
N GLY A 199 40.32 -24.06 -11.06
CA GLY A 199 40.42 -23.41 -12.37
C GLY A 199 39.34 -23.81 -13.39
N TYR A 200 38.36 -24.63 -13.01
CA TYR A 200 37.27 -25.07 -13.89
C TYR A 200 36.09 -24.10 -13.81
N ASP A 201 36.21 -22.94 -14.48
CA ASP A 201 35.19 -21.87 -14.46
C ASP A 201 34.28 -21.83 -15.71
N GLY A 202 34.45 -22.79 -16.63
CA GLY A 202 33.69 -22.85 -17.88
C GLY A 202 34.19 -21.93 -18.98
N LYS A 203 35.31 -21.22 -18.82
CA LYS A 203 35.94 -20.45 -19.91
C LYS A 203 36.23 -21.36 -21.12
N GLY A 204 35.77 -20.94 -22.29
CA GLY A 204 35.95 -21.66 -23.55
C GLY A 204 34.93 -22.77 -23.83
N VAL A 205 34.02 -23.05 -22.89
CA VAL A 205 32.95 -24.04 -23.08
C VAL A 205 31.68 -23.34 -23.56
N LYS A 206 31.04 -23.89 -24.61
CA LYS A 206 29.75 -23.41 -25.11
C LYS A 206 28.62 -24.26 -24.55
N VAL A 207 27.62 -23.59 -23.96
CA VAL A 207 26.39 -24.23 -23.47
C VAL A 207 25.21 -23.62 -24.20
N ALA A 208 24.31 -24.45 -24.71
CA ALA A 208 23.02 -24.03 -25.26
C ALA A 208 21.91 -24.39 -24.27
N VAL A 209 21.04 -23.43 -23.97
CA VAL A 209 19.82 -23.62 -23.18
C VAL A 209 18.66 -23.52 -24.17
N LEU A 210 17.84 -24.58 -24.24
CA LEU A 210 16.69 -24.70 -25.15
C LEU A 210 15.40 -24.29 -24.46
#